data_AF-A0A154WET4-F1
#
_entry.id   AF-A0A154WET4-F1
#
_cell.length_a   1.000
_cell.length_b   1.000
_cell.length_c   1.000
_cell.angle_alpha   90.00
_cell.angle_beta   90.00
_cell.angle_gamma   90.00
#
_symmetry.space_group_name_H-M   'P 1'
#
loop_
_entity.id
_entity.type
_entity.pdbx_description
1 polymer ?
#
loop_
_entity_poly.entity_id
_entity_poly.type
_entity_poly.pdbx_seq_one_letter_code
_entity_poly.pdbx_strand_id
1 'polypeptide(L)'
;MKSNGELWSYPRGGAPSQIGQMYWSGKNEDRAGNARLVSFSADLSEGLEELYQLVSQPNVAAAIKADQKIFGKARLIIENARATLEQVTGEKLPDWPHLDPTKKLSG
;
A
#
# COMPACT_ATOMS: atom_id res chain seq x y z
N MET A 1 -18.26 7.39 26.39
CA MET A 1 -18.60 7.29 24.95
C MET A 1 -18.74 5.82 24.59
N LYS A 2 -19.73 5.43 23.77
CA LYS A 2 -19.88 4.04 23.30
C LYS A 2 -19.01 3.83 22.06
N SER A 3 -18.25 2.73 22.01
CA SER A 3 -17.49 2.34 20.81
C SER A 3 -18.44 2.11 19.64
N ASN A 4 -17.99 2.44 18.43
CA ASN A 4 -18.75 2.24 17.19
C ASN A 4 -17.93 1.49 16.12
N GLY A 5 -16.91 0.74 16.54
CA GLY A 5 -16.14 -0.14 15.67
C GLY A 5 -15.08 -0.92 16.43
N GLU A 6 -14.76 -2.12 15.94
CA GLU A 6 -13.70 -2.97 16.46
C GLU A 6 -12.50 -2.92 15.51
N LEU A 7 -11.29 -2.85 16.06
CA LEU A 7 -10.06 -2.94 15.29
C LEU A 7 -9.51 -4.37 15.38
N TRP A 8 -9.32 -5.00 14.24
CA TRP A 8 -8.83 -6.37 14.12
C TRP A 8 -7.47 -6.38 13.40
N SER A 9 -6.57 -7.26 13.84
CA SER A 9 -5.29 -7.54 13.20
C SER A 9 -5.30 -8.96 12.63
N TYR A 10 -4.82 -9.09 11.40
CA TYR A 10 -4.79 -10.35 10.63
C TYR A 10 -3.34 -10.68 10.22
N PRO A 11 -2.46 -11.07 11.17
CA PRO A 11 -1.07 -11.36 10.85
C PRO A 11 -0.94 -12.61 9.97
N ARG A 12 0.00 -12.59 8.99
CA ARG A 12 0.26 -13.74 8.11
C ARG A 12 0.61 -14.99 8.92
N GLY A 13 -0.15 -16.08 8.70
CA GLY A 13 0.03 -17.36 9.37
C GLY A 13 -0.45 -17.41 10.82
N GLY A 14 -1.01 -16.31 11.34
CA GLY A 14 -1.60 -16.23 12.66
C GLY A 14 -3.13 -16.22 12.63
N ALA A 15 -3.74 -16.43 13.79
CA ALA A 15 -5.18 -16.24 13.95
C ALA A 15 -5.51 -14.74 14.05
N PRO A 16 -6.66 -14.28 13.49
CA PRO A 16 -7.14 -12.93 13.69
C PRO A 16 -7.27 -12.58 15.18
N SER A 17 -6.94 -11.35 15.56
CA SER A 17 -7.06 -10.87 16.94
C SER A 17 -7.63 -9.45 17.01
N GLN A 18 -8.51 -9.18 17.98
CA GLN A 18 -9.02 -7.83 18.22
C GLN A 18 -7.94 -7.03 18.95
N ILE A 19 -7.43 -5.99 18.31
CA ILE A 19 -6.33 -5.16 18.83
C ILE A 19 -6.83 -3.83 19.41
N GLY A 20 -8.13 -3.52 19.30
CA GLY A 20 -8.70 -2.35 19.94
C GLY A 20 -10.16 -2.06 19.63
N GLN A 21 -10.63 -0.94 20.17
CA GLN A 21 -11.93 -0.36 19.87
C GLN A 21 -11.74 1.03 19.26
N MET A 22 -12.54 1.34 18.26
CA MET A 22 -12.53 2.64 17.59
C MET A 22 -13.71 3.50 18.03
N TYR A 23 -13.47 4.81 18.03
CA TYR A 23 -14.47 5.84 18.29
C TYR A 23 -14.46 6.85 17.14
N TRP A 24 -15.53 6.88 16.36
CA TRP A 24 -15.68 7.82 15.25
C TRP A 24 -16.51 9.04 15.66
N SER A 25 -15.94 10.23 15.50
CA SER A 25 -16.68 11.50 15.46
C SER A 25 -16.97 11.87 14.00
N GLY A 26 -18.20 12.27 13.70
CA GLY A 26 -18.61 12.62 12.32
C GLY A 26 -20.07 12.27 12.02
N LYS A 27 -20.53 12.62 10.81
CA LYS A 27 -21.88 12.30 10.33
C LYS A 27 -22.07 10.78 10.28
N ASN A 28 -23.29 10.31 10.57
CA ASN A 28 -23.57 8.87 10.65
C ASN A 28 -23.29 8.12 9.34
N GLU A 29 -23.51 8.78 8.21
CA GLU A 29 -23.34 8.22 6.86
C GLU A 29 -21.89 7.84 6.52
N ASP A 30 -20.90 8.60 7.02
CA ASP A 30 -19.48 8.36 6.72
C ASP A 30 -18.87 7.28 7.63
N ARG A 31 -19.51 6.94 8.75
CA ARG A 31 -18.94 6.06 9.79
C ARG A 31 -18.66 4.66 9.27
N ALA A 32 -19.59 4.09 8.50
CA ALA A 32 -19.43 2.73 7.98
C ALA A 32 -18.30 2.66 6.94
N GLY A 33 -18.14 3.69 6.11
CA GLY A 33 -17.04 3.79 5.15
C GLY A 33 -15.68 3.93 5.84
N ASN A 34 -15.58 4.85 6.81
CA ASN A 34 -14.35 5.09 7.58
C ASN A 34 -13.94 3.87 8.43
N ALA A 35 -14.91 3.18 9.04
CA ALA A 35 -14.67 1.95 9.78
C ALA A 35 -14.06 0.85 8.89
N ARG A 36 -14.56 0.66 7.66
CA ARG A 36 -14.00 -0.29 6.71
C ARG A 36 -12.59 0.13 6.29
N LEU A 37 -12.37 1.40 5.97
CA LEU A 37 -11.05 1.90 5.56
C LEU A 37 -9.97 1.59 6.59
N VAL A 38 -10.24 1.80 7.88
CA VAL A 38 -9.25 1.46 8.93
C VAL A 38 -9.16 -0.04 9.20
N SER A 39 -10.28 -0.78 9.15
CA SER A 39 -10.25 -2.23 9.34
C SER A 39 -9.37 -2.95 8.30
N PHE A 40 -9.33 -2.42 7.08
CA PHE A 40 -8.56 -2.97 5.96
C PHE A 40 -7.31 -2.16 5.62
N SER A 41 -6.91 -1.18 6.43
CA SER A 41 -5.76 -0.33 6.11
C SER A 41 -4.44 -1.08 6.15
N ALA A 42 -4.32 -2.08 7.04
CA ALA A 42 -3.15 -2.96 7.10
C ALA A 42 -3.03 -3.79 5.81
N ASP A 43 -4.11 -4.49 5.42
CA ASP A 43 -4.17 -5.27 4.18
C ASP A 43 -3.92 -4.41 2.93
N LEU A 44 -4.47 -3.20 2.91
CA LEU A 44 -4.24 -2.23 1.83
C LEU A 44 -2.77 -1.81 1.77
N SER A 45 -2.14 -1.53 2.92
CA SER A 45 -0.73 -1.18 3.00
C SER A 45 0.16 -2.32 2.49
N GLU A 46 -0.10 -3.55 2.93
CA GLU A 46 0.63 -4.74 2.45
C GLU A 46 0.45 -4.95 0.94
N GLY A 47 -0.79 -4.83 0.44
CA GLY A 47 -1.06 -4.96 -1.00
C GLY A 47 -0.38 -3.89 -1.85
N LEU A 48 -0.27 -2.66 -1.33
CA LEU A 48 0.48 -1.58 -1.99
C LEU A 48 1.98 -1.85 -2.00
N GLU A 49 2.53 -2.42 -0.92
CA GLU A 49 3.94 -2.79 -0.85
C GLU A 49 4.28 -3.91 -1.85
N GLU A 50 3.48 -4.97 -1.90
CA GLU A 50 3.65 -6.07 -2.86
C GLU A 50 3.53 -5.57 -4.32
N LEU A 51 2.58 -4.67 -4.59
CA LEU A 51 2.46 -4.01 -5.90
C LEU A 51 3.71 -3.17 -6.21
N TYR A 52 4.21 -2.40 -5.24
CA TYR A 52 5.41 -1.59 -5.40
C TYR A 52 6.64 -2.45 -5.72
N GLN A 53 6.79 -3.59 -5.05
CA GLN A 53 7.84 -4.58 -5.34
C GLN A 53 7.72 -5.14 -6.76
N LEU A 54 6.51 -5.47 -7.21
CA LEU A 54 6.26 -5.98 -8.57
C LEU A 54 6.63 -4.96 -9.64
N VAL A 55 6.15 -3.72 -9.53
CA VAL A 55 6.42 -2.68 -10.54
C VAL A 55 7.88 -2.22 -10.55
N SER A 56 8.61 -2.47 -9.46
CA SER A 56 10.04 -2.18 -9.35
C SER A 56 10.93 -3.28 -9.95
N GLN A 57 10.38 -4.44 -10.31
CA GLN A 57 11.16 -5.49 -10.96
C GLN A 57 11.76 -4.98 -12.29
N PRO A 58 13.04 -5.28 -12.61
CA PRO A 58 13.72 -4.67 -13.75
C PRO A 58 13.01 -4.87 -15.10
N ASN A 59 12.46 -6.06 -15.33
CA ASN A 59 11.69 -6.40 -16.54
C ASN A 59 10.38 -5.61 -16.64
N VAL A 60 9.65 -5.47 -15.52
CA VAL A 60 8.40 -4.71 -15.46
C VAL A 60 8.67 -3.22 -15.65
N ALA A 61 9.66 -2.69 -14.94
CA ALA A 61 10.10 -1.30 -15.09
C ALA A 61 10.56 -1.00 -16.51
N ALA A 62 11.31 -1.91 -17.15
CA ALA A 62 11.72 -1.77 -18.55
C ALA A 62 10.52 -1.76 -19.52
N ALA A 63 9.55 -2.65 -19.32
CA ALA A 63 8.33 -2.69 -20.13
C ALA A 63 7.51 -1.40 -20.01
N ILE A 64 7.33 -0.88 -18.78
CA ILE A 64 6.62 0.38 -18.53
C ILE A 64 7.36 1.56 -19.17
N LYS A 65 8.70 1.60 -19.12
CA LYS A 65 9.51 2.64 -19.77
C LYS A 65 9.45 2.60 -21.29
N ALA A 66 9.37 1.40 -21.87
CA ALA A 66 9.35 1.23 -23.32
C ALA A 66 8.06 1.76 -23.96
N ASP A 67 6.94 1.73 -23.22
CA ASP A 67 5.66 2.25 -23.69
C ASP A 67 5.48 3.73 -23.34
N GLN A 68 5.79 4.60 -24.30
CA GLN A 68 5.66 6.05 -24.17
C GLN A 68 4.23 6.54 -23.92
N LYS A 69 3.19 5.76 -24.26
CA LYS A 69 1.79 6.16 -24.04
C LYS A 69 1.41 6.08 -22.57
N ILE A 70 1.97 5.11 -21.85
CA ILE A 70 1.64 4.86 -20.45
C ILE A 70 2.70 5.37 -19.48
N PHE A 71 3.96 5.50 -19.90
CA PHE A 71 5.08 5.78 -19.00
C PHE A 71 4.85 7.00 -18.09
N GLY A 72 4.43 8.12 -18.66
CA GLY A 72 4.19 9.35 -17.88
C GLY A 72 3.13 9.16 -16.79
N LYS A 73 2.03 8.48 -17.13
CA LYS A 73 0.94 8.20 -16.18
C LYS A 73 1.34 7.14 -15.16
N ALA A 74 2.01 6.08 -15.60
CA ALA A 74 2.47 5.00 -14.74
C ALA A 74 3.48 5.53 -13.70
N ARG A 75 4.47 6.32 -14.13
CA ARG A 75 5.45 6.95 -13.23
C ARG A 75 4.76 7.79 -12.16
N LEU A 76 3.80 8.64 -12.54
CA LEU A 76 3.08 9.49 -11.59
C LEU A 76 2.30 8.65 -10.55
N ILE A 77 1.60 7.61 -10.99
CA ILE A 77 0.83 6.73 -10.10
C ILE A 77 1.76 5.99 -9.13
N ILE A 78 2.86 5.44 -9.64
CA ILE A 78 3.81 4.68 -8.82
C ILE A 78 4.47 5.58 -7.77
N GLU A 79 4.92 6.78 -8.14
CA GLU A 79 5.52 7.73 -7.19
C GLU A 79 4.52 8.23 -6.13
N ASN A 80 3.27 8.48 -6.51
CA ASN A 80 2.23 8.88 -5.55
C ASN A 80 1.90 7.75 -4.57
N ALA A 81 1.81 6.52 -5.06
CA ALA A 81 1.59 5.34 -4.23
C ALA A 81 2.77 5.14 -3.26
N ARG A 82 4.01 5.27 -3.76
CA ARG A 82 5.24 5.22 -2.95
C ARG A 82 5.19 6.24 -1.82
N ALA A 83 5.01 7.52 -2.14
CA ALA A 83 4.99 8.59 -1.13
C ALA A 83 3.88 8.39 -0.08
N THR A 84 2.71 7.90 -0.49
CA THR A 84 1.61 7.58 0.42
C THR A 84 1.98 6.42 1.33
N LEU A 85 2.59 5.37 0.78
CA LEU A 85 3.02 4.21 1.55
C LEU A 85 4.09 4.60 2.57
N GLU A 86 5.10 5.41 2.18
CA GLU A 86 6.11 5.96 3.11
C GLU A 86 5.47 6.76 4.25
N GLN A 87 4.45 7.56 3.95
CA GLN A 87 3.77 8.36 4.95
C GLN A 87 2.95 7.49 5.93
N VAL A 88 2.36 6.40 5.45
CA VAL A 88 1.51 5.50 6.25
C VAL A 88 2.34 4.52 7.08
N THR A 89 3.42 3.96 6.52
CA THR A 89 4.27 2.99 7.22
C THR A 89 5.36 3.66 8.05
N GLY A 90 5.74 4.90 7.71
CA GLY A 90 6.92 5.57 8.27
C GLY A 90 8.25 5.03 7.73
N GLU A 91 8.21 4.09 6.78
CA GLU A 91 9.40 3.49 6.18
C GLU A 91 9.76 4.21 4.89
N LYS A 92 11.06 4.45 4.67
CA LYS A 92 11.53 5.06 3.43
C LYS A 92 11.68 3.99 2.36
N LEU A 93 10.98 4.18 1.25
CA LEU A 93 11.01 3.29 0.09
C LEU A 93 12.01 3.83 -0.95
N PRO A 94 12.70 2.95 -1.68
CA PRO A 94 13.63 3.40 -2.72
C PRO A 94 12.92 4.16 -3.84
N ASP A 95 13.62 5.00 -4.58
CA ASP A 95 13.02 5.71 -5.72
C ASP A 95 12.67 4.74 -6.86
N TRP A 96 11.53 4.95 -7.53
CA TRP A 96 11.17 4.14 -8.69
C TRP A 96 11.79 4.72 -9.98
N PRO A 97 12.36 3.88 -10.85
CA PRO A 97 12.54 2.44 -10.70
C PRO A 97 13.80 2.10 -9.92
N HIS A 98 13.63 1.35 -8.84
CA HIS A 98 14.76 0.83 -8.08
C HIS A 98 15.35 -0.37 -8.81
N LEU A 99 16.39 -0.12 -9.59
CA LEU A 99 17.21 -1.19 -10.16
C LEU A 99 18.24 -1.57 -9.10
N ASP A 100 18.00 -2.67 -8.38
CA ASP A 100 19.03 -3.26 -7.53
C ASP A 100 20.23 -3.67 -8.42
N PRO A 101 21.38 -2.99 -8.32
CA PRO A 101 22.52 -3.25 -9.20
C PRO A 101 23.15 -4.62 -8.94
N THR A 102 22.79 -5.30 -7.85
CA THR A 102 23.33 -6.62 -7.48
C THR A 102 22.51 -7.80 -8.03
N LYS A 103 21.25 -7.57 -8.42
CA LYS A 103 20.42 -8.58 -9.08
C LYS A 103 20.72 -8.61 -10.57
N LYS A 104 21.72 -9.43 -10.96
CA LYS A 104 21.93 -9.79 -12.36
C LYS A 104 20.63 -10.35 -12.94
N LEU A 105 20.13 -9.70 -13.98
CA LEU A 105 19.13 -10.27 -14.88
C LEU A 105 19.72 -11.54 -15.46
N SER A 106 19.32 -12.71 -14.95
CA SER A 106 19.53 -13.98 -15.64
C SER A 106 18.71 -13.93 -16.91
N GLY A 107 19.40 -13.75 -18.05
CA GLY A 107 18.83 -13.79 -19.38
C GLY A 107 18.41 -15.20 -19.79
#